data_AF-A0A0E3ZSU3-F1
#
_entry.id   AF-A0A0E3ZSU3-F1
#
_cell.length_a   1.000
_cell.length_b   1.000
_cell.length_c   1.000
_cell.angle_alpha   90.00
_cell.angle_beta   90.00
_cell.angle_gamma   90.00
#
_symmetry.space_group_name_H-M   'P 1'
#
loop_
_entity.id
_entity.type
_entity.pdbx_description
1 polymer ?
#
loop_
_entity_poly.entity_id
_entity_poly.type
_entity_poly.pdbx_seq_one_letter_code
_entity_poly.pdbx_strand_id
1 'polypeptide(L)'
;MKTLPYILTLLICLINGCRPSISTRVALDVAGTYQLILFSSSTTTDDNPSGTVQATEFDGNHINLVVKGQSGKVNINYAYSNVVVTETTASHSGQIDYTLTFKKQLIGSAHFDGVSRSIVVTPSSKLRLEGLEL
;
A
#
# COMPACT_ATOMS: atom_id res chain seq x y z
N MET A 1 -45.22 40.48 -25.40
CA MET A 1 -43.75 40.41 -25.62
C MET A 1 -43.07 39.97 -24.34
N LYS A 2 -42.04 39.12 -24.47
CA LYS A 2 -41.06 38.67 -23.46
C LYS A 2 -41.46 37.49 -22.54
N THR A 3 -41.45 36.30 -23.13
CA THR A 3 -41.18 35.02 -22.44
C THR A 3 -39.69 34.72 -22.55
N LEU A 4 -38.89 34.98 -21.50
CA LEU A 4 -37.52 34.46 -21.45
C LEU A 4 -36.98 34.38 -20.01
N PRO A 5 -37.31 33.30 -19.25
CA PRO A 5 -36.52 32.96 -18.07
C PRO A 5 -35.96 31.52 -18.12
N TYR A 6 -35.87 30.89 -19.30
CA TYR A 6 -35.44 29.48 -19.40
C TYR A 6 -34.01 29.26 -19.90
N ILE A 7 -33.34 30.29 -20.43
CA ILE A 7 -31.99 30.13 -20.99
C ILE A 7 -30.91 30.20 -19.89
N LEU A 8 -31.18 30.86 -18.77
CA LEU A 8 -30.17 31.04 -17.72
C LEU A 8 -29.97 29.79 -16.84
N THR A 9 -30.98 28.93 -16.73
CA THR A 9 -30.94 27.73 -15.88
C THR A 9 -30.21 26.55 -16.53
N LEU A 10 -30.06 26.55 -17.86
CA LEU A 10 -29.38 25.47 -18.58
C LEU A 10 -27.85 25.62 -18.60
N LEU A 11 -27.32 26.81 -18.28
CA LEU A 11 -25.88 27.09 -18.31
C LEU A 11 -25.15 26.63 -17.03
N ILE A 12 -25.87 26.43 -15.92
CA ILE A 12 -25.27 26.05 -14.62
C ILE A 12 -25.07 24.52 -14.50
N CYS A 13 -25.78 23.71 -15.28
CA CYS A 13 -25.59 22.25 -15.28
C CYS A 13 -24.34 21.77 -16.03
N LEU A 14 -23.69 22.61 -16.84
CA LEU A 14 -22.53 22.22 -17.65
C LEU A 14 -21.18 22.36 -16.91
N ILE A 15 -21.15 22.96 -15.71
CA ILE A 15 -19.90 23.23 -14.97
C ILE A 15 -19.58 22.20 -13.87
N ASN A 16 -20.43 21.19 -13.65
CA ASN A 16 -20.17 20.11 -12.68
C ASN A 16 -19.65 18.80 -13.32
N GLY A 17 -19.36 18.81 -14.62
CA GLY A 17 -19.06 17.61 -15.40
C GLY A 17 -17.60 17.47 -15.83
N CYS A 18 -16.63 17.67 -14.94
CA CYS A 18 -15.27 17.12 -15.15
C CYS A 18 -14.45 17.20 -13.86
N ARG A 19 -14.76 16.34 -12.89
CA ARG A 19 -13.73 15.94 -11.93
C ARG A 19 -13.07 14.71 -12.55
N PRO A 20 -11.88 14.80 -13.17
CA PRO A 20 -11.11 13.59 -13.39
C PRO A 20 -10.93 12.98 -12.01
N SER A 21 -11.55 11.83 -11.76
CA SER A 21 -11.14 11.00 -10.64
C SER A 21 -9.72 10.56 -10.98
N ILE A 22 -8.72 11.34 -10.53
CA ILE A 22 -7.36 10.86 -10.48
C ILE A 22 -7.42 9.75 -9.43
N SER A 23 -7.76 8.55 -9.89
CA SER A 23 -7.56 7.34 -9.12
C SER A 23 -6.05 7.19 -9.08
N THR A 24 -5.42 7.78 -8.07
CA THR A 24 -4.03 7.47 -7.73
C THR A 24 -3.97 5.96 -7.57
N ARG A 25 -3.20 5.28 -8.42
CA ARG A 25 -3.00 3.84 -8.32
C ARG A 25 -2.03 3.58 -7.17
N VAL A 26 -2.50 3.78 -5.94
CA VAL A 26 -1.70 3.66 -4.71
C VAL A 26 -1.10 2.27 -4.55
N ALA A 27 -1.73 1.24 -5.13
CA ALA A 27 -1.18 -0.10 -5.17
C ALA A 27 0.12 -0.19 -5.98
N LEU A 28 0.30 0.65 -7.01
CA LEU A 28 1.49 0.66 -7.85
C LEU A 28 2.70 1.23 -7.10
N ASP A 29 2.47 2.18 -6.19
CA ASP A 29 3.52 2.77 -5.36
C ASP A 29 4.11 1.75 -4.37
N VAL A 30 3.31 0.75 -3.97
CA VAL A 30 3.71 -0.35 -3.08
C VAL A 30 4.07 -1.64 -3.83
N ALA A 31 3.74 -1.76 -5.12
CA ALA A 31 4.08 -2.93 -5.90
C ALA A 31 5.60 -2.99 -6.13
N GLY A 32 6.20 -4.15 -5.86
CA GLY A 32 7.64 -4.33 -5.88
C GLY A 32 8.10 -5.68 -5.32
N THR A 33 9.40 -5.92 -5.39
CA THR A 33 10.06 -7.03 -4.71
C THR A 33 11.03 -6.46 -3.69
N TYR A 34 10.83 -6.85 -2.43
CA TYR A 34 11.60 -6.37 -1.30
C TYR A 34 12.45 -7.50 -0.74
N GLN A 35 13.73 -7.24 -0.51
CA GLN A 35 14.62 -8.14 0.22
C GLN A 35 14.28 -8.05 1.71
N LEU A 36 14.07 -9.19 2.38
CA LEU A 36 13.91 -9.19 3.83
C LEU A 36 15.20 -8.71 4.50
N ILE A 37 15.06 -7.76 5.43
CA ILE A 37 16.16 -7.18 6.22
C ILE A 37 15.95 -7.34 7.72
N LEU A 38 14.72 -7.65 8.16
CA LEU A 38 14.43 -7.91 9.58
C LEU A 38 13.35 -8.97 9.71
N PHE A 39 13.57 -9.89 10.65
CA PHE A 39 12.55 -10.73 11.24
C PHE A 39 12.55 -10.52 12.75
N SER A 40 11.39 -10.24 13.33
CA SER A 40 11.24 -10.14 14.78
C SER A 40 10.01 -10.89 15.25
N SER A 41 10.19 -11.57 16.37
CA SER A 41 9.17 -12.31 17.10
C SER A 41 9.18 -11.92 18.57
N SER A 42 8.24 -12.42 19.38
CA SER A 42 8.23 -12.17 20.83
C SER A 42 9.48 -12.65 21.58
N THR A 43 10.29 -13.53 20.99
CA THR A 43 11.44 -14.17 21.65
C THR A 43 12.75 -14.04 20.89
N THR A 44 12.71 -13.57 19.65
CA THR A 44 13.87 -13.62 18.74
C THR A 44 13.77 -12.49 17.75
N THR A 45 14.88 -11.80 17.53
CA THR A 45 15.07 -10.84 16.44
C THR A 45 16.27 -11.29 15.63
N ASP A 46 16.14 -11.18 14.32
CA ASP A 46 17.15 -11.54 13.32
C ASP A 46 17.22 -10.38 12.31
N ASP A 47 18.37 -9.72 12.26
CA ASP A 47 18.64 -8.56 11.40
C ASP A 47 19.23 -8.97 10.04
N ASN A 48 19.29 -10.27 9.74
CA ASN A 48 19.74 -10.78 8.45
C ASN A 48 18.95 -12.04 8.02
N PRO A 49 17.61 -11.98 7.99
CA PRO A 49 16.81 -13.06 7.42
C PRO A 49 17.08 -13.16 5.91
N SER A 50 16.93 -14.36 5.38
CA SER A 50 16.95 -14.58 3.93
C SER A 50 15.54 -14.60 3.37
N GLY A 51 15.36 -14.18 2.11
CA GLY A 51 14.09 -14.24 1.41
C GLY A 51 13.53 -12.88 1.02
N THR A 52 12.29 -12.86 0.54
CA THR A 52 11.68 -11.68 -0.08
C THR A 52 10.23 -11.49 0.32
N VAL A 53 9.77 -10.23 0.22
CA VAL A 53 8.37 -9.85 0.13
C VAL A 53 8.09 -9.48 -1.32
N GLN A 54 7.12 -10.14 -1.94
CA GLN A 54 6.64 -9.79 -3.27
C GLN A 54 5.25 -9.14 -3.13
N ALA A 55 5.14 -7.88 -3.52
CA ALA A 55 3.89 -7.15 -3.62
C ALA A 55 3.55 -6.97 -5.10
N THR A 56 2.47 -7.61 -5.57
CA THR A 56 2.03 -7.54 -6.96
C THR A 56 0.71 -6.78 -7.02
N GLU A 57 0.64 -5.76 -7.87
CA GLU A 57 -0.62 -5.05 -8.11
C GLU A 57 -1.70 -6.02 -8.59
N PHE A 58 -2.88 -5.95 -7.98
CA PHE A 58 -4.08 -6.66 -8.41
C PHE A 58 -5.02 -5.70 -9.15
N ASP A 59 -5.25 -4.52 -8.57
CA ASP A 59 -5.91 -3.38 -9.18
C ASP A 59 -5.35 -2.07 -8.58
N GLY A 60 -5.94 -0.90 -8.90
CA GLY A 60 -5.41 0.39 -8.47
C GLY A 60 -5.25 0.59 -6.96
N ASN A 61 -6.00 -0.14 -6.12
CA ASN A 61 -5.97 -0.01 -4.66
C ASN A 61 -5.62 -1.32 -3.94
N HIS A 62 -5.46 -2.42 -4.67
CA HIS A 62 -5.22 -3.74 -4.07
C HIS A 62 -3.93 -4.36 -4.58
N ILE A 63 -3.23 -5.05 -3.68
CA ILE A 63 -2.06 -5.88 -3.99
C ILE A 63 -2.29 -7.32 -3.54
N ASN A 64 -1.60 -8.26 -4.19
CA ASN A 64 -1.32 -9.58 -3.65
C ASN A 64 0.06 -9.54 -3.00
N LEU A 65 0.16 -10.03 -1.77
CA LEU A 65 1.39 -10.00 -1.00
C LEU A 65 1.82 -11.43 -0.65
N VAL A 66 3.06 -11.77 -1.00
CA VAL A 66 3.67 -13.06 -0.72
C VAL A 66 5.01 -12.84 -0.03
N VAL A 67 5.17 -13.36 1.18
CA VAL A 67 6.43 -13.32 1.92
C VAL A 67 7.00 -14.73 2.00
N LYS A 68 8.23 -14.92 1.52
CA LYS A 68 8.92 -16.21 1.57
C LYS A 68 10.35 -16.01 2.05
N GLY A 69 10.83 -16.87 2.94
CA GLY A 69 12.18 -16.75 3.46
C GLY A 69 12.50 -17.69 4.61
N GLN A 70 13.61 -17.40 5.27
CA GLN A 70 14.07 -18.13 6.43
C GLN A 70 14.83 -17.21 7.38
N SER A 71 14.55 -17.35 8.68
CA SER A 71 15.28 -16.72 9.78
C SER A 71 15.78 -17.81 10.73
N GLY A 72 17.09 -18.04 10.77
CA GLY A 72 17.68 -19.17 11.48
C GLY A 72 17.06 -20.52 11.06
N LYS A 73 16.26 -21.14 11.94
CA LYS A 73 15.52 -22.39 11.68
C LYS A 73 14.03 -22.18 11.36
N VAL A 74 13.56 -20.93 11.37
CA VAL A 74 12.16 -20.58 11.16
C VAL A 74 11.94 -20.35 9.67
N ASN A 75 11.03 -21.13 9.09
CA ASN A 75 10.56 -20.91 7.73
C ASN A 75 9.50 -19.79 7.70
N ILE A 76 9.67 -18.82 6.81
CA ILE A 76 8.77 -17.70 6.60
C ILE A 76 7.98 -18.00 5.33
N ASN A 77 6.66 -18.12 5.44
CA ASN A 77 5.76 -18.29 4.29
C ASN A 77 4.38 -17.72 4.61
N TYR A 78 4.10 -16.52 4.10
CA TYR A 78 2.82 -15.84 4.26
C TYR A 78 2.30 -15.41 2.90
N ALA A 79 0.99 -15.54 2.69
CA ALA A 79 0.34 -15.11 1.46
C ALA A 79 -1.00 -14.44 1.79
N TYR A 80 -1.17 -13.23 1.26
CA TYR A 80 -2.39 -12.44 1.39
C TYR A 80 -2.83 -12.03 -0.02
N SER A 81 -4.03 -12.43 -0.41
CA SER A 81 -4.65 -11.96 -1.64
C SER A 81 -5.51 -10.73 -1.37
N ASN A 82 -5.60 -9.82 -2.33
CA ASN A 82 -6.51 -8.68 -2.26
C ASN A 82 -6.32 -7.80 -1.00
N VAL A 83 -5.06 -7.48 -0.69
CA VAL A 83 -4.68 -6.55 0.39
C VAL A 83 -4.99 -5.13 -0.08
N VAL A 84 -5.79 -4.40 0.70
CA VAL A 84 -6.10 -3.00 0.44
C VAL A 84 -4.90 -2.14 0.83
N VAL A 85 -4.47 -1.27 -0.08
CA VAL A 85 -3.46 -0.25 0.15
C VAL A 85 -4.17 1.09 0.36
N THR A 86 -3.85 1.78 1.44
CA THR A 86 -4.43 3.10 1.74
C THR A 86 -3.33 4.06 2.14
N GLU A 87 -3.17 5.14 1.39
CA GLU A 87 -2.29 6.25 1.73
C GLU A 87 -2.78 6.90 3.04
N THR A 88 -1.88 7.02 4.02
CA THR A 88 -2.21 7.57 5.35
C THR A 88 -1.65 8.96 5.56
N THR A 89 -0.49 9.28 4.98
CA THR A 89 0.14 10.59 5.12
C THR A 89 0.97 10.87 3.88
N ALA A 90 0.68 11.95 3.18
CA ALA A 90 1.64 12.61 2.30
C ALA A 90 2.32 13.72 3.12
N SER A 91 3.58 13.52 3.50
CA SER A 91 4.37 14.56 4.15
C SER A 91 4.78 15.62 3.13
N HIS A 92 4.91 16.87 3.57
CA HIS A 92 5.47 17.97 2.78
C HIS A 92 6.93 17.69 2.32
N SER A 93 7.59 16.69 2.91
CA SER A 93 8.93 16.20 2.53
C SER A 93 8.94 15.22 1.36
N GLY A 94 7.79 14.88 0.76
CA GLY A 94 7.70 13.86 -0.30
C GLY A 94 7.70 12.41 0.23
N GLN A 95 7.67 12.23 1.55
CA GLN A 95 7.47 10.94 2.19
C GLN A 95 5.98 10.56 2.12
N ILE A 96 5.71 9.33 1.71
CA ILE A 96 4.36 8.78 1.62
C ILE A 96 4.29 7.48 2.42
N ASP A 97 3.37 7.46 3.37
CA ASP A 97 3.05 6.28 4.18
C ASP A 97 1.77 5.61 3.67
N TYR A 98 1.80 4.28 3.64
CA TYR A 98 0.67 3.45 3.27
C TYR A 98 0.37 2.42 4.37
N THR A 99 -0.91 2.14 4.56
CA THR A 99 -1.38 1.02 5.39
C THR A 99 -1.81 -0.15 4.51
N LEU A 100 -1.53 -1.36 4.98
CA LEU A 100 -1.87 -2.61 4.32
C LEU A 100 -2.94 -3.33 5.13
N THR A 101 -4.14 -3.47 4.58
CA THR A 101 -5.29 -4.06 5.26
C THR A 101 -5.78 -5.31 4.53
N PHE A 102 -5.85 -6.43 5.24
CA PHE A 102 -6.42 -7.68 4.73
C PHE A 102 -7.62 -8.09 5.59
N LYS A 103 -8.78 -8.32 4.97
CA LYS A 103 -10.02 -8.69 5.66
C LYS A 103 -10.35 -7.77 6.84
N LYS A 104 -10.18 -6.45 6.66
CA LYS A 104 -10.39 -5.40 7.68
C LYS A 104 -9.42 -5.43 8.86
N GLN A 105 -8.33 -6.20 8.78
CA GLN A 105 -7.26 -6.21 9.76
C GLN A 105 -6.01 -5.56 9.18
N LEU A 106 -5.37 -4.68 9.96
CA LEU A 106 -4.08 -4.12 9.61
C LEU A 106 -3.03 -5.24 9.63
N ILE A 107 -2.39 -5.49 8.50
CA ILE A 107 -1.35 -6.52 8.35
C ILE A 107 0.02 -5.93 8.07
N GLY A 108 0.15 -4.61 8.00
CA GLY A 108 1.43 -3.98 7.70
C GLY A 108 1.32 -2.53 7.26
N SER A 109 2.45 -2.01 6.83
CA SER A 109 2.60 -0.68 6.25
C SER A 109 3.66 -0.70 5.16
N ALA A 110 3.59 0.24 4.23
CA ALA A 110 4.66 0.51 3.29
C ALA A 110 5.06 1.98 3.39
N HIS A 111 6.32 2.27 3.10
CA HIS A 111 6.87 3.61 3.16
C HIS A 111 7.64 3.90 1.88
N PHE A 112 7.50 5.11 1.39
CA PHE A 112 8.31 5.65 0.29
C PHE A 112 8.86 7.02 0.70
N ASP A 113 10.18 7.18 0.70
CA ASP A 113 10.84 8.43 1.06
C ASP A 113 11.27 9.30 -0.14
N GLY A 114 10.88 8.91 -1.36
CA GLY A 114 11.32 9.52 -2.62
C GLY A 114 12.51 8.81 -3.28
N VAL A 115 13.25 7.98 -2.54
CA VAL A 115 14.46 7.28 -3.01
C VAL A 115 14.35 5.77 -2.78
N SER A 116 13.86 5.37 -1.62
CA SER A 116 13.78 4.00 -1.15
C SER A 116 12.34 3.64 -0.78
N ARG A 117 11.97 2.40 -1.05
CA ARG A 117 10.70 1.81 -0.64
C ARG A 117 10.95 0.72 0.37
N SER A 118 10.22 0.75 1.48
CA SER A 118 10.23 -0.31 2.47
C SER A 118 8.82 -0.82 2.73
N ILE A 119 8.75 -2.07 3.19
CA ILE A 119 7.50 -2.73 3.53
C ILE A 119 7.66 -3.45 4.86
N VAL A 120 6.68 -3.27 5.73
CA VAL A 120 6.58 -3.95 7.00
C VAL A 120 5.34 -4.82 6.96
N VAL A 121 5.50 -6.11 7.23
CA VAL A 121 4.42 -7.09 7.27
C VAL A 121 4.36 -7.66 8.69
N THR A 122 3.16 -7.66 9.26
CA THR A 122 2.87 -8.07 10.64
C THR A 122 1.82 -9.17 10.61
N PRO A 123 2.18 -10.44 10.28
CA PRO A 123 1.22 -11.54 10.16
C PRO A 123 0.43 -11.84 11.44
N SER A 124 1.00 -11.47 12.59
CA SER A 124 0.35 -11.52 13.90
C SER A 124 0.93 -10.43 14.78
N SER A 125 0.26 -10.11 15.90
CA SER A 125 0.74 -9.10 16.86
C SER A 125 2.12 -9.38 17.46
N LYS A 126 2.65 -10.60 17.28
CA LYS A 126 3.95 -11.03 17.80
C LYS A 126 5.01 -11.20 16.73
N LEU A 127 4.70 -10.95 15.46
CA LEU A 127 5.62 -11.18 14.33
C LEU A 127 5.71 -9.93 13.47
N ARG A 128 6.93 -9.50 13.17
CA ARG A 128 7.22 -8.36 12.29
C ARG A 128 8.29 -8.77 11.29
N LEU A 129 8.02 -8.51 10.02
CA LEU A 129 8.93 -8.72 8.90
C LEU A 129 9.14 -7.37 8.24
N GLU A 130 10.39 -6.99 7.99
CA GLU A 130 10.71 -5.77 7.24
C GLU A 130 11.49 -6.12 5.99
N GLY A 131 11.10 -5.51 4.88
CA GLY A 131 11.81 -5.61 3.62
C GLY A 131 12.12 -4.24 3.04
N LEU A 132 13.25 -4.16 2.34
CA LEU A 132 13.68 -3.01 1.57
C LEU A 132 13.66 -3.38 0.09
N GLU A 133 13.20 -2.47 -0.77
CA GLU A 133 13.14 -2.73 -2.21
C GLU A 133 14.53 -2.96 -2.83
N LEU A 134 14.57 -3.88 -3.80
CA LEU A 134 15.75 -4.23 -4.61
C LEU A 134 16.00 -3.26 -5.77
#